data_AF-A0AAN9JJZ3-F1
#
_entry.id   AF-A0AAN9JJZ3-F1
#
_cell.length_a   1.000
_cell.length_b   1.000
_cell.length_c   1.000
_cell.angle_alpha   90.00
_cell.angle_beta   90.00
_cell.angle_gamma   90.00
#
_symmetry.space_group_name_H-M   'P 1'
#
loop_
_entity.id
_entity.type
_entity.pdbx_description
1 polymer ?
#
loop_
_entity_poly.entity_id
_entity_poly.type
_entity_poly.pdbx_seq_one_letter_code
_entity_poly.pdbx_strand_id
1 'polypeptide(L)'
;MIKCKHNDTKLIWGPPGTGKTKTVSCLLFALLRLKIRTLACAPTNTAVLQVAVPLHGLVKDSLGYDTYGLGDMVLFGNRSRMKVDSYPGLRDVFLDYRVKQLIKCFAPLTGWTHCLESMIKLLEDPGKQYSLYKQEKGIMSLECFAMLSNDVVLHAFRAYKDCQENDDCITLEDYVKENWKDL
;
A
#
# COMPACT_ATOMS: atom_id res chain seq x y z
N MET A 1 16.02 -40.99 22.23
CA MET A 1 16.92 -39.89 22.65
C MET A 1 17.98 -39.71 21.58
N ILE A 2 17.80 -38.77 20.65
CA ILE A 2 18.74 -38.56 19.54
C ILE A 2 19.94 -37.78 20.06
N LYS A 3 21.12 -38.42 20.13
CA LYS A 3 22.39 -37.74 20.40
C LYS A 3 22.86 -37.07 19.11
N CYS A 4 22.70 -35.75 19.03
CA CYS A 4 23.24 -34.95 17.93
C CYS A 4 24.68 -34.50 18.28
N LYS A 5 25.66 -34.76 17.41
CA LYS A 5 27.09 -34.40 17.59
C LYS A 5 27.41 -33.00 17.02
N HIS A 6 26.68 -31.97 17.45
CA HIS A 6 26.94 -30.60 17.01
C HIS A 6 26.92 -29.65 18.22
N ASN A 7 28.06 -29.53 18.92
CA ASN A 7 28.22 -28.53 19.98
C ASN A 7 29.17 -27.44 19.48
N ASP A 8 28.69 -26.57 18.60
CA ASP A 8 29.33 -25.26 18.38
C ASP A 8 28.53 -24.18 19.11
N THR A 9 28.49 -24.30 20.44
CA THR A 9 27.84 -23.32 21.31
C THR A 9 28.81 -22.18 21.58
N LYS A 10 28.52 -20.99 21.04
CA LYS A 10 29.26 -19.77 21.37
C LYS A 10 28.53 -18.99 22.46
N LEU A 11 29.24 -18.62 23.52
CA LEU A 11 28.72 -17.77 24.59
C LEU A 11 29.17 -16.33 24.37
N ILE A 12 28.20 -15.42 24.27
CA ILE A 12 28.45 -13.98 24.30
C ILE A 12 28.03 -13.49 25.68
N TRP A 13 29.01 -13.06 26.48
CA TRP A 13 28.78 -12.54 27.83
C TRP A 13 29.28 -11.10 27.94
N GLY A 14 28.61 -10.29 28.76
CA GLY A 14 29.03 -8.93 29.03
C GLY A 14 28.25 -8.31 30.20
N PRO A 15 28.87 -7.40 30.97
CA PRO A 15 28.20 -6.66 32.05
C PRO A 15 26.93 -5.90 31.61
N PRO A 16 26.10 -5.43 32.56
CA PRO A 16 25.01 -4.50 32.26
C PRO A 16 25.52 -3.25 31.52
N GLY A 17 24.78 -2.76 30.52
CA GLY A 17 25.19 -1.60 29.73
C GLY A 17 26.19 -1.88 28.59
N THR A 18 26.76 -3.08 28.46
CA THR A 18 27.77 -3.41 27.41
C THR A 18 27.17 -3.69 26.02
N GLY A 19 25.99 -3.12 25.70
CA GLY A 19 25.44 -3.18 24.34
C GLY A 19 25.08 -4.57 23.79
N LYS A 20 24.95 -5.61 24.63
CA LYS A 20 24.65 -7.00 24.21
C LYS A 20 23.52 -7.11 23.18
N THR A 21 22.41 -6.41 23.41
CA THR A 21 21.25 -6.38 22.51
C THR A 21 21.60 -5.81 21.13
N LYS A 22 22.43 -4.76 21.09
CA LYS A 22 22.92 -4.16 19.85
C LYS A 22 23.84 -5.13 19.11
N THR A 23 24.74 -5.81 19.82
CA THR A 23 25.61 -6.85 19.26
C THR A 23 24.79 -7.99 18.64
N VAL A 24 23.76 -8.49 19.34
CA VAL A 24 22.86 -9.51 18.80
C VAL A 24 22.14 -9.01 17.55
N SER A 25 21.64 -7.77 17.55
CA SER A 25 20.96 -7.18 16.38
C SER A 25 21.90 -7.09 15.16
N CYS A 26 23.14 -6.63 15.35
CA CYS A 26 24.14 -6.59 14.28
C CYS A 26 24.55 -7.99 13.80
N LEU A 27 24.67 -8.96 14.70
CA LEU A 27 24.95 -10.35 14.36
C LEU A 27 23.83 -10.95 13.51
N LEU A 28 22.57 -10.76 13.92
CA LEU A 28 21.41 -11.20 13.15
C LEU A 28 21.36 -10.55 11.76
N PHE A 29 21.69 -9.26 11.66
CA PHE A 29 21.80 -8.57 10.38
C PHE A 29 22.90 -9.17 9.49
N ALA A 30 24.08 -9.47 10.04
CA ALA A 30 25.15 -10.12 9.29
C ALA A 30 24.74 -11.52 8.80
N LEU A 31 24.11 -12.33 9.67
CA LEU A 31 23.59 -13.65 9.30
C LEU A 31 22.52 -13.56 8.20
N LEU A 32 21.66 -12.54 8.26
CA LEU A 32 20.66 -12.27 7.24
C LEU A 32 21.32 -11.95 5.89
N ARG A 33 22.36 -11.11 5.86
CA ARG A 33 23.12 -10.79 4.63
C ARG A 33 23.83 -12.02 4.05
N LEU A 34 24.23 -12.96 4.89
CA LEU A 34 24.76 -14.27 4.49
C LEU A 34 23.68 -15.27 4.07
N LYS A 35 22.39 -14.86 4.04
CA LYS A 35 21.23 -15.69 3.70
C LYS A 35 21.09 -16.92 4.61
N ILE A 36 21.51 -16.80 5.87
CA ILE A 36 21.39 -17.86 6.88
C ILE A 36 20.06 -17.70 7.61
N ARG A 37 19.22 -18.75 7.56
CA ARG A 37 17.96 -18.80 8.31
C ARG A 37 18.27 -18.87 9.80
N THR A 38 17.92 -17.81 10.52
CA THR A 38 18.25 -17.64 11.93
C THR A 38 16.99 -17.47 12.77
N LEU A 39 16.89 -18.23 13.85
CA LEU A 39 15.83 -18.06 14.85
C LEU A 39 16.42 -17.34 16.07
N ALA A 40 15.89 -16.16 16.39
CA ALA A 40 16.22 -15.42 17.61
C ALA A 40 15.09 -15.58 18.62
N CYS A 41 15.43 -15.91 19.87
CA CYS A 41 14.48 -16.04 20.95
C CYS A 41 14.97 -15.30 22.20
N ALA A 42 14.05 -14.83 23.03
CA ALA A 42 14.36 -14.27 24.33
C ALA A 42 13.27 -14.66 25.34
N PRO A 43 13.57 -14.68 26.66
CA PRO A 43 12.61 -15.08 27.68
C PRO A 43 11.39 -14.17 27.82
N THR A 44 11.48 -12.90 27.39
CA THR A 44 10.39 -11.91 27.50
C THR A 44 10.09 -11.25 26.16
N ASN A 45 8.82 -10.89 25.95
CA ASN A 45 8.38 -10.13 24.77
C ASN A 45 9.18 -8.84 24.60
N THR A 46 9.44 -8.12 25.70
CA THR A 46 10.22 -6.88 25.69
C THR A 46 11.64 -7.12 25.18
N ALA A 47 12.30 -8.21 25.60
CA ALA A 47 13.64 -8.54 25.12
C ALA A 47 13.66 -8.88 23.63
N VAL A 48 12.63 -9.59 23.14
CA VAL A 48 12.48 -9.84 21.68
C VAL A 48 12.35 -8.52 20.92
N LEU A 49 11.48 -7.62 21.38
CA LEU A 49 11.24 -6.33 20.73
C LEU A 49 12.47 -5.42 20.77
N GLN A 50 13.22 -5.43 21.88
CA GLN A 50 14.48 -4.68 22.01
C GLN A 50 15.55 -5.12 21.00
N VAL A 51 15.50 -6.36 20.51
CA VAL A 51 16.36 -6.84 19.40
C VAL A 51 15.71 -6.56 18.04
N ALA A 52 14.40 -6.74 17.93
CA ALA A 52 13.69 -6.57 16.66
C ALA A 52 13.72 -5.13 16.15
N VAL A 53 13.57 -4.13 17.03
CA VAL A 53 13.56 -2.71 16.61
C VAL A 53 14.89 -2.27 15.98
N PRO A 54 16.06 -2.48 16.61
CA PRO A 54 17.34 -2.13 15.99
C PRO A 54 17.63 -2.97 14.74
N LEU A 55 17.29 -4.26 14.74
CA LEU A 55 17.47 -5.12 13.58
C LEU A 55 16.62 -4.62 12.39
N HIS A 56 15.36 -4.27 12.63
CA HIS A 56 14.49 -3.67 11.61
C HIS A 56 15.10 -2.38 11.04
N GLY A 57 15.63 -1.49 11.89
CA GLY A 57 16.34 -0.29 11.45
C GLY A 57 17.53 -0.61 10.54
N LEU A 58 18.40 -1.53 10.96
CA LEU A 58 19.56 -1.96 10.15
C LEU A 58 19.17 -2.54 8.78
N VAL A 59 18.11 -3.36 8.75
CA VAL A 59 17.62 -3.93 7.48
C VAL A 59 17.04 -2.83 6.62
N LYS A 60 16.19 -1.97 7.18
CA LYS A 60 15.60 -0.84 6.46
C LYS A 60 16.65 0.08 5.84
N ASP A 61 17.64 0.49 6.64
CA ASP A 61 18.71 1.40 6.21
C ASP A 61 19.63 0.76 5.15
N SER A 62 19.67 -0.57 5.08
CA SER A 62 20.45 -1.30 4.07
C SER A 62 19.74 -1.46 2.73
N LEU A 63 18.43 -1.20 2.67
CA LEU A 63 17.64 -1.32 1.46
C LEU A 63 17.79 -0.05 0.62
N GLY A 64 18.06 -0.21 -0.68
CA GLY A 64 18.15 0.92 -1.61
C GLY A 64 16.81 1.61 -1.90
N TYR A 65 15.71 1.04 -1.41
CA TYR A 65 14.35 1.53 -1.59
C TYR A 65 13.59 1.41 -0.28
N ASP A 66 12.90 2.49 0.12
CA ASP A 66 12.27 2.61 1.44
C ASP A 66 11.07 1.65 1.68
N THR A 67 10.52 1.04 0.63
CA THR A 67 9.20 0.38 0.66
C THR A 67 9.22 -1.13 0.47
N TYR A 68 10.35 -1.74 0.08
CA TYR A 68 10.43 -3.20 -0.13
C TYR A 68 11.69 -3.81 0.51
N GLY A 69 11.62 -5.08 0.91
CA GLY A 69 12.80 -5.85 1.31
C GLY A 69 12.83 -6.38 2.75
N LEU A 70 11.79 -6.11 3.54
CA LEU A 70 11.64 -6.69 4.89
C LEU A 70 11.08 -8.13 4.88
N GLY A 71 10.89 -8.73 3.71
CA GLY A 71 10.25 -10.04 3.54
C GLY A 71 10.93 -11.17 4.31
N ASP A 72 12.27 -11.13 4.39
CA ASP A 72 13.07 -12.16 5.05
C ASP A 72 13.08 -12.06 6.59
N MET A 73 12.51 -10.99 7.16
CA MET A 73 12.31 -10.84 8.60
C MET A 73 10.86 -11.15 8.97
N VAL A 74 10.69 -11.98 9.99
CA VAL A 74 9.37 -12.30 10.56
C VAL A 74 9.42 -12.20 12.08
N LEU A 75 8.49 -11.43 12.64
CA LEU A 75 8.20 -11.35 14.07
C LEU A 75 6.87 -12.07 14.33
N PHE A 76 6.82 -12.98 15.28
CA PHE A 76 5.61 -13.70 15.63
C PHE A 76 5.43 -13.79 17.14
N GLY A 77 4.18 -13.92 17.59
CA GLY A 77 3.81 -13.99 18.99
C GLY A 77 2.43 -13.39 19.24
N ASN A 78 2.05 -13.20 20.50
CA ASN A 78 0.75 -12.63 20.82
C ASN A 78 0.77 -11.10 20.66
N ARG A 79 0.03 -10.58 19.66
CA ARG A 79 -0.06 -9.14 19.35
C ARG A 79 -0.34 -8.28 20.58
N SER A 80 -1.35 -8.63 21.39
CA SER A 80 -1.78 -7.83 22.54
C SER A 80 -0.71 -7.78 23.63
N ARG A 81 0.00 -8.89 23.88
CA ARG A 81 1.06 -8.97 24.90
C ARG A 81 2.37 -8.36 24.44
N MET A 82 2.63 -8.32 23.14
CA MET A 82 3.84 -7.72 22.58
C MET A 82 3.68 -6.22 22.33
N LYS A 83 2.44 -5.69 22.23
CA LYS A 83 2.18 -4.28 21.92
C LYS A 83 2.95 -3.81 20.67
N VAL A 84 2.97 -4.64 19.63
CA VAL A 84 3.76 -4.40 18.40
C VAL A 84 3.42 -3.07 17.75
N ASP A 85 2.15 -2.64 17.84
CA ASP A 85 1.68 -1.38 17.26
C ASP A 85 2.28 -0.13 17.96
N SER A 86 2.91 -0.29 19.13
CA SER A 86 3.64 0.79 19.82
C SER A 86 5.05 1.05 19.23
N TYR A 87 5.51 0.19 18.31
CA TYR A 87 6.85 0.29 17.71
C TYR A 87 6.73 0.52 16.20
N PRO A 88 7.13 1.71 15.68
CA PRO A 88 7.08 2.01 14.26
C PRO A 88 7.82 0.96 13.42
N GLY A 89 7.22 0.53 12.30
CA GLY A 89 7.79 -0.44 11.35
C GLY A 89 7.66 -1.91 11.75
N LEU A 90 7.59 -2.25 13.04
CA LEU A 90 7.47 -3.66 13.45
C LEU A 90 6.17 -4.33 13.03
N ARG A 91 5.12 -3.55 12.78
CA ARG A 91 3.85 -4.05 12.25
C ARG A 91 4.04 -4.79 10.92
N ASP A 92 4.91 -4.28 10.04
CA ASP A 92 5.08 -4.80 8.67
C ASP A 92 5.91 -6.09 8.63
N VAL A 93 6.66 -6.39 9.69
CA VAL A 93 7.35 -7.67 9.89
C VAL A 93 6.56 -8.66 10.75
N PHE A 94 5.42 -8.25 11.31
CA PHE A 94 4.61 -9.11 12.16
C PHE A 94 3.79 -10.12 11.35
N LEU A 95 3.89 -11.40 11.71
CA LEU A 95 3.30 -12.51 10.96
C LEU A 95 1.79 -12.37 10.79
N ASP A 96 1.04 -12.18 11.89
CA ASP A 96 -0.42 -12.09 11.80
C ASP A 96 -0.88 -10.88 10.98
N TYR A 97 -0.08 -9.80 10.98
CA TYR A 97 -0.36 -8.65 10.13
C TYR A 97 -0.23 -9.02 8.66
N ARG A 98 0.87 -9.68 8.28
CA ARG A 98 1.11 -10.14 6.91
C ARG A 98 0.05 -11.11 6.45
N VAL A 99 -0.33 -12.08 7.28
CA VAL A 99 -1.42 -13.01 6.98
C VAL A 99 -2.72 -12.26 6.73
N LYS A 100 -3.07 -11.29 7.57
CA LYS A 100 -4.27 -10.47 7.37
C LYS A 100 -4.24 -9.68 6.06
N GLN A 101 -3.10 -9.16 5.64
CA GLN A 101 -2.98 -8.47 4.35
C GLN A 101 -3.07 -9.46 3.18
N LEU A 102 -2.41 -10.60 3.27
CA LEU A 102 -2.47 -11.65 2.25
C LEU A 102 -3.91 -12.14 2.03
N ILE A 103 -4.69 -12.32 3.08
CA ILE A 103 -6.12 -12.68 2.96
C ILE A 103 -6.88 -11.67 2.10
N LYS A 104 -6.61 -10.37 2.25
CA LYS A 104 -7.23 -9.34 1.41
C LYS A 104 -6.72 -9.40 -0.02
N CYS A 105 -5.43 -9.62 -0.21
CA CYS A 105 -4.83 -9.78 -1.54
C CYS A 105 -5.38 -11.01 -2.27
N PHE A 106 -5.82 -12.06 -1.56
CA PHE A 106 -6.43 -13.24 -2.15
C PHE A 106 -7.96 -13.22 -2.17
N ALA A 107 -8.60 -12.09 -1.80
CA ALA A 107 -10.05 -11.98 -1.85
C ALA A 107 -10.56 -12.12 -3.30
N PRO A 108 -11.54 -12.99 -3.60
CA PRO A 108 -11.95 -13.25 -4.98
C PRO A 108 -12.48 -12.04 -5.75
N LEU A 109 -13.12 -11.09 -5.05
CA LEU A 109 -13.80 -9.95 -5.67
C LEU A 109 -13.08 -8.61 -5.49
N THR A 110 -12.07 -8.55 -4.62
CA THR A 110 -11.36 -7.30 -4.28
C THR A 110 -9.86 -7.49 -4.14
N GLY A 111 -9.39 -8.73 -4.32
CA GLY A 111 -8.00 -9.10 -4.23
C GLY A 111 -7.25 -8.85 -5.53
N TRP A 112 -5.98 -9.21 -5.49
CA TRP A 112 -4.99 -8.94 -6.53
C TRP A 112 -5.42 -9.46 -7.90
N THR A 113 -5.89 -10.70 -7.98
CA THR A 113 -6.32 -11.30 -9.26
C THR A 113 -7.46 -10.51 -9.88
N HIS A 114 -8.49 -10.17 -9.10
CA HIS A 114 -9.63 -9.39 -9.59
C HIS A 114 -9.21 -7.98 -10.03
N CYS A 115 -8.37 -7.31 -9.25
CA CYS A 115 -7.86 -5.98 -9.58
C CYS A 115 -7.02 -6.02 -10.87
N LEU A 116 -6.17 -7.04 -11.02
CA LEU A 116 -5.34 -7.22 -12.21
C LEU A 116 -6.19 -7.48 -13.46
N GLU A 117 -7.16 -8.39 -13.37
CA GLU A 117 -8.10 -8.65 -14.47
C GLU A 117 -8.91 -7.41 -14.85
N SER A 118 -9.37 -6.65 -13.85
CA SER A 118 -10.08 -5.38 -14.09
C SER A 118 -9.19 -4.35 -14.76
N MET A 119 -7.92 -4.26 -14.36
CA MET A 119 -6.94 -3.37 -14.98
C MET A 119 -6.63 -3.80 -16.42
N ILE A 120 -6.50 -5.10 -16.70
CA ILE A 120 -6.34 -5.62 -18.07
C ILE A 120 -7.54 -5.22 -18.92
N LYS A 121 -8.77 -5.47 -18.46
CA LYS A 121 -10.00 -5.10 -19.17
C LYS A 121 -10.09 -3.59 -19.45
N LEU A 122 -9.65 -2.76 -18.51
CA LEU A 122 -9.59 -1.31 -18.67
C LEU A 122 -8.58 -0.88 -19.74
N LEU A 123 -7.43 -1.55 -19.81
CA LEU A 123 -6.39 -1.26 -20.80
C LEU A 123 -6.74 -1.80 -22.18
N GLU A 124 -7.47 -2.92 -22.27
CA GLU A 124 -7.93 -3.51 -23.53
C GLU A 124 -9.05 -2.69 -24.19
N ASP A 125 -10.05 -2.25 -23.42
CA ASP A 125 -11.17 -1.46 -23.93
C ASP A 125 -11.63 -0.42 -22.89
N PRO A 126 -10.91 0.72 -22.81
CA PRO A 126 -11.23 1.77 -21.85
C PRO A 126 -12.61 2.40 -22.11
N GLY A 127 -13.07 2.47 -23.36
CA GLY A 127 -14.37 3.06 -23.71
C GLY A 127 -15.53 2.25 -23.17
N LYS A 128 -15.48 0.92 -23.35
CA LYS A 128 -16.48 0.00 -22.78
C LYS A 128 -16.46 0.00 -21.26
N GLN A 129 -15.28 -0.07 -20.63
CA GLN A 129 -15.20 -0.03 -19.16
C GLN A 129 -15.74 1.29 -18.59
N TYR A 130 -15.44 2.42 -19.24
CA TYR A 130 -15.99 3.71 -18.83
C TYR A 130 -17.51 3.80 -18.98
N SER A 131 -18.06 3.18 -20.03
CA SER A 131 -19.51 3.12 -20.25
C SER A 131 -20.22 2.27 -19.19
N LEU A 132 -19.63 1.12 -18.81
CA LEU A 132 -20.11 0.29 -17.70
C LEU A 132 -20.05 1.04 -16.36
N TYR A 133 -18.94 1.75 -16.10
CA TYR A 133 -18.78 2.60 -14.92
C TYR A 133 -19.86 3.70 -14.86
N LYS A 134 -20.15 4.36 -15.99
CA LYS A 134 -21.22 5.36 -16.07
C LYS A 134 -22.57 4.75 -15.70
N GLN A 135 -22.90 3.57 -16.23
CA GLN A 135 -24.14 2.87 -15.90
C GLN A 135 -24.22 2.50 -14.41
N GLU A 136 -23.14 1.95 -13.85
CA GLU A 136 -23.08 1.54 -12.44
C GLU A 136 -23.21 2.73 -11.48
N LYS A 137 -22.58 3.87 -11.81
CA LYS A 137 -22.67 5.10 -11.00
C LYS A 137 -23.88 5.96 -11.30
N GLY A 138 -24.74 5.55 -12.24
CA GLY A 138 -25.88 6.36 -12.70
C GLY A 138 -25.45 7.69 -13.31
N ILE A 139 -24.23 7.79 -13.84
CA ILE A 139 -23.73 8.99 -14.50
C ILE A 139 -24.39 9.04 -15.88
N MET A 140 -25.44 9.85 -15.96
CA MET A 140 -26.12 10.18 -17.21
C MET A 140 -25.37 11.28 -17.97
N SER A 141 -25.50 11.29 -19.31
CA SER A 141 -24.97 12.38 -20.12
C SER A 141 -25.71 13.69 -19.81
N LEU A 142 -25.08 14.83 -20.10
CA LEU A 142 -25.71 16.14 -19.96
C LEU A 142 -27.01 16.23 -20.79
N GLU A 143 -27.04 15.55 -21.93
CA GLU A 143 -28.19 15.43 -22.81
C GLU A 143 -29.32 14.60 -22.17
N CYS A 144 -29.02 13.42 -21.62
CA CYS A 144 -30.01 12.62 -20.89
C CYS A 144 -30.51 13.36 -19.64
N PHE A 145 -29.64 14.07 -18.93
CA PHE A 145 -30.02 14.91 -17.80
C PHE A 145 -30.97 16.03 -18.23
N ALA A 146 -30.64 16.75 -19.31
CA ALA A 146 -31.49 17.82 -19.85
C ALA A 146 -32.84 17.28 -20.32
N MET A 147 -32.88 16.10 -20.95
CA MET A 147 -34.11 15.42 -21.37
C MET A 147 -34.99 14.94 -20.21
N LEU A 148 -34.39 14.59 -19.07
CA LEU A 148 -35.10 14.15 -17.86
C LEU A 148 -35.41 15.30 -16.87
N SER A 149 -34.95 16.52 -17.17
CA SER A 149 -35.16 17.73 -16.37
C SER A 149 -36.48 18.45 -16.75
N ASN A 150 -36.61 19.72 -16.39
CA ASN A 150 -37.74 20.55 -16.80
C ASN A 150 -37.52 21.19 -18.19
N ASP A 151 -38.60 21.70 -18.79
CA ASP A 151 -38.59 22.31 -20.13
C ASP A 151 -37.57 23.45 -20.26
N VAL A 152 -37.31 24.21 -19.21
CA VAL A 152 -36.36 25.33 -19.23
C VAL A 152 -34.93 24.81 -19.46
N VAL A 153 -34.55 23.77 -18.72
CA VAL A 153 -33.22 23.13 -18.85
C VAL A 153 -33.07 22.46 -20.21
N LEU A 154 -34.12 21.80 -20.71
CA LEU A 154 -34.12 21.18 -22.03
C LEU A 154 -33.95 22.22 -23.14
N HIS A 155 -34.64 23.36 -23.04
CA HIS A 155 -34.55 24.44 -24.02
C HIS A 155 -33.16 25.09 -24.02
N ALA A 156 -32.58 25.34 -22.84
CA ALA A 156 -31.24 25.88 -22.70
C ALA A 156 -30.17 24.92 -23.27
N PHE A 157 -30.31 23.61 -23.02
CA PHE A 157 -29.40 22.61 -23.57
C PHE A 157 -29.49 22.50 -25.10
N ARG A 158 -30.69 22.55 -25.68
CA ARG A 158 -30.88 22.56 -27.14
C ARG A 158 -30.25 23.80 -27.77
N ALA A 159 -30.49 24.98 -27.21
CA ALA A 159 -29.87 26.22 -27.67
C ALA A 159 -28.33 26.15 -27.61
N TYR A 160 -27.77 25.61 -26.52
CA TYR A 160 -26.33 25.37 -26.41
C TYR A 160 -25.80 24.45 -27.51
N LYS A 161 -26.49 23.34 -27.80
CA LYS A 161 -26.08 22.36 -28.83
C LYS A 161 -26.16 22.96 -30.24
N ASP A 162 -27.19 23.74 -30.51
CA ASP A 162 -27.37 24.45 -31.79
C ASP A 162 -26.27 25.52 -32.00
N CYS A 163 -25.83 26.21 -30.95
CA CYS A 163 -24.68 27.14 -31.02
C CYS A 163 -23.36 26.41 -31.28
N GLN A 164 -23.20 25.19 -30.76
CA GLN A 164 -22.00 24.38 -30.94
C GLN A 164 -21.87 23.83 -32.37
N GLU A 165 -22.99 23.47 -33.02
CA GLU A 165 -22.99 22.96 -34.40
C GLU A 165 -22.85 24.08 -35.45
N ASN A 166 -23.25 25.31 -35.14
CA ASN A 166 -23.16 26.46 -36.04
C ASN A 166 -21.84 27.25 -35.94
N ASP A 167 -20.82 26.74 -35.23
CA ASP A 167 -19.51 27.37 -34.99
C ASP A 167 -19.60 28.78 -34.33
N ASP A 168 -20.75 29.11 -33.75
CA ASP A 168 -21.06 30.39 -33.10
C ASP A 168 -20.73 30.36 -31.59
N CYS A 169 -20.12 29.27 -31.12
CA CYS A 169 -19.64 29.13 -29.76
C CYS A 169 -18.28 29.83 -29.59
N ILE A 170 -18.30 31.03 -29.00
CA ILE A 170 -17.10 31.64 -28.42
C ILE A 170 -16.50 30.70 -27.37
N THR A 171 -15.20 30.42 -27.50
CA THR A 171 -14.49 29.62 -26.48
C THR A 171 -14.47 30.39 -25.15
N LEU A 172 -14.31 29.67 -24.03
CA LEU A 172 -14.16 30.33 -22.73
C LEU A 172 -12.99 31.34 -22.74
N GLU A 173 -11.94 31.06 -23.52
CA GLU A 173 -10.81 31.96 -23.72
C GLU A 173 -11.20 33.23 -24.47
N ASP A 174 -12.03 33.12 -25.52
CA ASP A 174 -12.51 34.27 -26.29
C ASP A 174 -13.50 35.11 -25.48
N TYR A 175 -14.39 34.48 -24.71
CA TYR A 175 -15.29 35.19 -23.79
C TYR A 175 -14.53 35.99 -22.74
N VAL A 176 -13.46 35.41 -22.16
CA VAL A 176 -12.61 36.10 -21.19
C VAL A 176 -11.87 37.26 -21.85
N LYS A 177 -11.30 37.06 -23.04
CA LYS A 177 -10.65 38.15 -23.79
C LYS A 177 -11.61 39.27 -24.19
N GLU A 178 -12.88 38.97 -24.45
CA GLU A 178 -13.86 39.99 -24.81
C GLU A 178 -14.37 40.80 -23.63
N ASN A 179 -14.60 40.13 -22.49
CA ASN A 179 -15.24 40.76 -21.33
C ASN A 179 -14.25 41.28 -20.28
N TRP A 180 -12.99 40.85 -20.33
CA TRP A 180 -11.93 41.23 -19.38
C TRP A 180 -10.71 41.78 -20.13
N LYS A 181 -10.93 42.80 -20.97
CA LYS A 181 -9.88 43.48 -21.76
C LYS A 181 -8.89 44.32 -20.94
N ASP A 182 -9.14 44.49 -19.64
CA ASP A 182 -8.40 45.41 -18.76
C ASP A 182 -7.59 44.71 -17.65
N LEU A 183 -7.06 43.51 -17.92
CA LEU A 183 -6.08 42.84 -17.05
C LEU A 183 -4.78 42.51 -17.80
#